data_AF-A0A067M3N6-F1
#
_entry.id   AF-A0A067M3N6-F1
#
_cell.length_a   1.000
_cell.length_b   1.000
_cell.length_c   1.000
_cell.angle_alpha   90.00
_cell.angle_beta   90.00
_cell.angle_gamma   90.00
#
_symmetry.space_group_name_H-M   'P 1'
#
loop_
_entity.id
_entity.type
_entity.pdbx_description
1 polymer ?
#
loop_
_entity_poly.entity_id
_entity_poly.type
_entity_poly.pdbx_seq_one_letter_code
_entity_poly.pdbx_strand_id
1 'polypeptide(L)' 'FLIPKMHLLAHREDCQYLYSLNFNPATGRTDGEGIERAWGELNEASTSTREMNAGHRHEVLEDHMDEMNFKKLIKL' A
#
# COMPACT_ATOMS: atom_id res chain seq x y z
N PHE A 1 8.63 9.47 -13.93
CA PHE A 1 7.40 8.94 -13.30
C PHE A 1 7.29 7.46 -13.66
N LEU A 2 6.95 6.60 -12.70
CA LEU A 2 6.69 5.16 -12.90
C LEU A 2 5.29 4.86 -12.38
N ILE A 3 4.67 3.78 -12.87
CA ILE A 3 3.31 3.38 -12.49
C ILE A 3 3.36 2.01 -11.77
N PRO A 4 2.71 1.86 -10.61
CA PRO A 4 2.57 0.56 -9.93
C PRO A 4 1.96 -0.49 -10.86
N LYS A 5 2.35 -1.76 -10.70
CA LYS A 5 2.07 -2.80 -11.71
C LYS A 5 0.59 -3.09 -11.93
N MET A 6 -0.23 -3.07 -10.89
CA MET A 6 -1.68 -3.25 -10.97
C MET A 6 -2.29 -2.10 -11.78
N HIS A 7 -1.90 -0.86 -11.44
CA HIS A 7 -2.35 0.33 -12.14
C HIS A 7 -1.90 0.36 -13.60
N LEU A 8 -0.66 -0.08 -13.88
CA LEU A 8 -0.06 -0.08 -15.22
C LEU A 8 -0.89 -0.85 -16.24
N LEU A 9 -1.54 -1.93 -15.82
CA LEU A 9 -2.42 -2.75 -16.68
C LEU A 9 -3.65 -1.99 -17.18
N ALA A 10 -4.11 -0.98 -16.44
CA ALA A 10 -5.25 -0.14 -16.84
C ALA A 10 -4.87 0.95 -17.85
N HIS A 11 -3.57 1.11 -18.16
CA HIS A 11 -3.11 2.05 -19.17
C HIS A 11 -2.95 1.40 -20.56
N ARG A 12 -2.95 2.25 -21.59
CA ARG A 12 -2.62 1.87 -22.97
C ARG A 12 -1.24 1.23 -23.06
N GLU A 13 -1.04 0.42 -24.11
CA GLU A 13 0.15 -0.39 -24.34
C GLU A 13 1.47 0.39 -24.21
N ASP A 14 1.60 1.56 -24.84
CA ASP A 14 2.82 2.39 -24.75
C ASP A 14 3.25 2.68 -23.29
N CYS A 15 2.28 2.94 -22.42
CA CYS A 15 2.54 3.23 -21.01
C CYS A 15 3.11 2.01 -20.28
N GLN A 16 2.68 0.80 -20.65
CA GLN A 16 3.12 -0.45 -20.04
C GLN A 16 4.60 -0.73 -20.25
N TYR A 17 5.23 -0.09 -21.25
CA TYR A 17 6.66 -0.13 -21.47
C TYR A 17 7.37 1.10 -20.89
N LEU A 18 6.87 2.30 -21.21
CA LEU A 18 7.52 3.56 -20.84
C LEU A 18 7.58 3.81 -19.33
N TYR A 19 6.59 3.34 -18.58
CA TYR A 19 6.45 3.60 -17.15
C TYR A 19 6.56 2.35 -16.28
N SER A 20 7.03 1.25 -16.88
CA SER A 20 7.20 -0.02 -16.18
C SER A 20 8.34 0.05 -15.17
N LEU A 21 8.05 -0.38 -13.95
CA LEU A 21 9.08 -0.68 -12.96
C LEU A 21 10.09 -1.72 -13.46
N ASN A 22 9.70 -2.61 -14.38
CA ASN A 22 10.58 -3.66 -14.91
C ASN A 22 11.61 -3.15 -15.93
N PHE A 23 11.33 -2.01 -16.60
CA PHE A 23 12.20 -1.45 -17.63
C PHE A 23 12.98 -0.23 -17.14
N ASN A 24 12.74 0.23 -15.91
CA ASN A 24 13.48 1.34 -15.32
C ASN A 24 14.79 0.86 -14.67
N PRO A 25 15.96 1.40 -15.09
CA PRO A 25 17.24 1.07 -14.49
C PRO A 25 17.26 1.37 -12.98
N ALA A 26 18.00 0.53 -12.24
CA ALA A 26 18.14 0.62 -10.79
C ALA A 26 16.84 0.49 -9.98
N THR A 27 15.75 0.02 -10.58
CA THR A 27 14.55 -0.40 -9.82
C THR A 27 14.76 -1.79 -9.23
N GLY A 28 14.60 -1.92 -7.91
CA GLY A 28 14.58 -3.22 -7.25
C GLY A 28 13.39 -4.07 -7.67
N ARG A 29 13.37 -5.36 -7.29
CA ARG A 29 12.23 -6.23 -7.59
C ARG A 29 11.03 -5.87 -6.71
N THR A 30 10.20 -4.96 -7.20
CA THR A 30 8.98 -4.49 -6.55
C THR A 30 7.84 -4.36 -7.57
N ASP A 31 6.62 -4.28 -7.07
CA ASP A 31 5.42 -3.93 -7.85
C ASP A 31 4.92 -2.51 -7.57
N GLY A 32 5.47 -1.83 -6.56
CA GLY A 32 5.03 -0.48 -6.18
C GLY A 32 3.71 -0.46 -5.41
N GLU A 33 3.09 -1.61 -5.11
CA GLU A 33 1.74 -1.70 -4.51
C GLU A 33 1.76 -1.73 -2.98
N GLY A 34 2.92 -1.48 -2.35
CA GLY A 34 3.08 -1.61 -0.91
C GLY A 34 2.12 -0.74 -0.09
N ILE A 35 1.84 0.48 -0.55
CA ILE A 35 0.92 1.40 0.12
C ILE A 35 -0.54 0.96 -0.03
N GLU A 36 -0.90 0.37 -1.16
CA GLU A 36 -2.28 -0.01 -1.47
C GLU A 36 -2.71 -1.28 -0.71
N ARG A 37 -1.76 -2.20 -0.47
CA ARG A 37 -1.99 -3.38 0.36
C ARG A 37 -2.44 -3.04 1.78
N ALA A 38 -1.89 -1.96 2.34
CA ALA A 38 -2.28 -1.50 3.68
C ALA A 38 -3.76 -1.11 3.76
N TRP A 39 -4.39 -0.70 2.64
CA TRP A 39 -5.83 -0.41 2.64
C TRP A 39 -6.66 -1.66 2.89
N GLY A 40 -6.23 -2.83 2.41
CA GLY A 40 -6.91 -4.10 2.69
C GLY A 40 -6.99 -4.38 4.19
N GLU A 41 -5.87 -4.24 4.88
CA GLU A 41 -5.78 -4.45 6.33
C GLU A 41 -6.55 -3.38 7.12
N LEU A 42 -6.40 -2.10 6.76
CA LEU A 42 -7.09 -0.99 7.44
C LEU A 42 -8.61 -1.01 7.25
N ASN A 43 -9.10 -1.57 6.14
CA ASN A 43 -10.54 -1.73 5.90
C ASN A 43 -11.20 -2.64 6.94
N GLU A 44 -10.48 -3.63 7.50
CA GLU A 44 -11.01 -4.50 8.56
C GLU A 44 -11.30 -3.73 9.86
N ALA A 45 -10.51 -2.68 10.14
CA ALA A 45 -10.72 -1.78 11.28
C ALA A 45 -11.76 -0.67 11.02
N SER A 46 -12.30 -0.57 9.80
CA SER A 46 -13.15 0.57 9.40
C SER A 46 -14.46 0.64 10.20
N THR A 47 -15.12 -0.50 10.43
CA THR A 47 -16.41 -0.56 11.12
C THR A 47 -16.25 -0.40 12.63
N SER A 48 -15.20 -0.98 13.23
CA SER A 48 -14.93 -0.86 14.67
C SER A 48 -14.51 0.55 15.07
N THR A 49 -13.79 1.26 14.19
CA THR A 49 -13.32 2.63 14.46
C THR A 49 -14.33 3.73 14.15
N ARG A 50 -15.47 3.39 13.50
CA ARG A 50 -16.43 4.39 13.00
C ARG A 50 -17.11 5.22 14.08
N GLU A 51 -17.45 4.60 15.20
CA GLU A 51 -18.18 5.24 16.30
C GLU A 51 -17.24 5.76 17.41
N MET A 52 -15.92 5.59 17.24
CA MET A 52 -14.94 6.09 18.19
C MET A 52 -14.86 7.62 18.14
N ASN A 53 -14.53 8.25 19.27
CA ASN A 53 -14.16 9.67 19.25
C ASN A 53 -12.89 9.88 18.40
N ALA A 54 -12.63 11.11 17.97
CA ALA A 54 -11.54 11.41 17.05
C ALA A 54 -10.15 10.99 17.57
N GLY A 55 -9.88 11.18 18.87
CA GLY A 55 -8.60 10.81 19.48
C GLY A 55 -8.42 9.29 19.52
N HIS A 56 -9.41 8.57 20.02
CA HIS A 56 -9.36 7.12 20.12
C HIS A 56 -9.32 6.45 18.73
N ARG A 57 -10.05 7.00 17.75
CA ARG A 57 -9.96 6.55 16.36
C ARG A 57 -8.55 6.69 15.81
N HIS A 58 -7.87 7.80 16.11
CA HIS A 58 -6.49 8.02 15.66
C HIS A 58 -5.53 7.03 16.30
N GLU A 59 -5.60 6.86 17.63
CA GLU A 59 -4.75 5.93 18.37
C GLU A 59 -4.90 4.49 17.88
N VAL A 60 -6.15 4.03 17.65
CA VAL A 60 -6.40 2.66 17.17
C VAL A 60 -5.88 2.45 15.75
N LEU A 61 -6.04 3.42 14.85
CA LEU A 61 -5.49 3.31 13.49
C LEU A 61 -3.96 3.31 13.49
N GLU A 62 -3.33 4.11 14.36
CA GLU A 62 -1.87 4.12 14.51
C GLU A 62 -1.35 2.75 14.99
N ASP A 63 -2.00 2.15 16.00
CA ASP A 63 -1.63 0.83 16.53
C ASP A 63 -1.67 -0.27 15.44
N HIS A 64 -2.69 -0.25 14.56
CA HIS A 64 -2.74 -1.17 13.43
C HIS A 64 -1.59 -0.92 12.43
N MET A 65 -1.25 0.35 12.16
CA MET A 65 -0.15 0.69 11.27
C MET A 65 1.21 0.30 11.84
N ASP A 66 1.40 0.47 13.15
CA ASP A 66 2.59 0.03 13.86
C ASP A 66 2.72 -1.50 13.85
N GLU A 67 1.63 -2.24 14.05
CA GLU A 67 1.63 -3.70 13.91
C GLU A 67 2.03 -4.14 12.49
N MET A 68 1.46 -3.50 11.44
CA MET A 68 1.85 -3.77 10.05
C MET A 68 3.35 -3.54 9.82
N ASN A 69 3.92 -2.48 10.39
CA ASN A 69 5.34 -2.17 10.27
C ASN A 69 6.19 -3.17 11.05
N PHE A 70 5.74 -3.58 12.23
CA PHE A 70 6.41 -4.59 13.03
C PHE A 70 6.45 -5.95 12.33
N LYS A 71 5.33 -6.39 11.72
CA LYS A 71 5.28 -7.61 10.90
C LYS A 71 6.32 -7.59 9.78
N LYS A 72 6.43 -6.48 9.05
CA LYS A 72 7.47 -6.28 8.01
C LYS A 72 8.89 -6.38 8.59
N LEU A 73 9.13 -5.80 9.77
CA LEU A 73 10.43 -5.83 10.44
C LEU A 73 10.85 -7.25 10.81
N ILE A 74 9.93 -8.05 11.36
CA ILE A 74 10.20 -9.44 11.78
C ILE A 74 10.07 -10.46 10.64
N LYS A 75 9.72 -10.01 9.43
CA LYS A 75 9.50 -10.82 8.23
C LYS A 75 8.34 -11.82 8.37
N LEU A 76 7.25 -11.37 9.00
CA LEU A 76 5.95 -12.05 8.99
C LEU A 76 5.11 -11.64 7.78
#